data_AF-A0A925V078-F1
#
_entry.id   AF-A0A925V078-F1
#
_cell.length_a   1.000
_cell.length_b   1.000
_cell.length_c   1.000
_cell.angle_alpha   90.00
_cell.angle_beta   90.00
_cell.angle_gamma   90.00
#
_symmetry.space_group_name_H-M   'P 1'
#
loop_
_entity.id
_entity.type
_entity.pdbx_description
1 polymer ?
#
loop_
_entity_poly.entity_id
_entity_poly.type
_entity_poly.pdbx_seq_one_letter_code
_entity_poly.pdbx_strand_id
1 'polypeptide(L)'
;MVTIGDSFAIVALLGGICLSAWALIMAVALVFPGKAQQARGRLVNRPWVSFVVGLLIWASAGVVSAGMLASPLPLAKLIGWMGILGLASIAAVGSAGLATLASERLKAMAPDQTSYASLSKSAAYIVIAGLVPVLGWFLIVPFLIFASTGAGTAALLIRDRRSVEVPGFMP
;
A
#
# COMPACT_ATOMS: atom_id res chain seq x y z
N MET A 1 -21.56 -15.01 -23.37
CA MET A 1 -21.97 -13.63 -23.67
C MET A 1 -21.80 -12.83 -22.40
N VAL A 2 -21.04 -11.74 -22.45
CA VAL A 2 -20.97 -10.79 -21.32
C VAL A 2 -22.29 -10.02 -21.34
N THR A 3 -23.07 -10.13 -20.28
CA THR A 3 -24.34 -9.41 -20.16
C THR A 3 -24.05 -7.98 -19.73
N ILE A 4 -24.98 -7.05 -19.99
CA ILE A 4 -24.87 -5.65 -19.53
C ILE A 4 -24.64 -5.59 -18.01
N GLY A 5 -25.21 -6.55 -17.26
CA GLY A 5 -25.01 -6.70 -15.82
C GLY A 5 -23.55 -6.97 -15.42
N ASP A 6 -22.82 -7.77 -16.19
CA ASP A 6 -21.41 -8.09 -15.92
C ASP A 6 -20.52 -6.85 -16.05
N SER A 7 -20.79 -6.01 -17.06
CA SER A 7 -20.07 -4.74 -17.25
C SER A 7 -20.28 -3.79 -16.07
N PHE A 8 -21.52 -3.63 -15.60
CA PHE A 8 -21.82 -2.82 -14.41
C PHE A 8 -21.17 -3.38 -13.15
N ALA A 9 -21.17 -4.72 -12.98
CA ALA A 9 -20.52 -5.37 -11.86
C ALA A 9 -19.01 -5.10 -11.84
N ILE A 10 -18.33 -5.17 -12.99
CA ILE A 10 -16.89 -4.87 -13.10
C ILE A 10 -16.60 -3.42 -12.72
N VAL A 11 -17.40 -2.46 -13.23
CA VAL A 11 -17.22 -1.03 -12.90
C VAL A 11 -17.43 -0.79 -11.40
N ALA A 12 -18.48 -1.37 -10.82
CA ALA A 12 -18.75 -1.25 -9.39
C ALA A 12 -17.63 -1.88 -8.54
N LEU A 13 -17.12 -3.04 -8.95
CA LEU A 13 -16.02 -3.73 -8.26
C LEU A 13 -14.73 -2.92 -8.31
N LEU A 14 -14.35 -2.38 -9.48
CA LEU A 14 -13.17 -1.52 -9.62
C LEU A 14 -13.29 -0.25 -8.79
N GLY A 15 -14.46 0.41 -8.81
CA GLY A 15 -14.73 1.57 -7.97
C GLY A 15 -14.62 1.25 -6.48
N GLY A 16 -15.21 0.13 -6.05
CA GLY A 16 -15.14 -0.34 -4.67
C GLY A 16 -13.71 -0.66 -4.22
N ILE A 17 -12.91 -1.32 -5.05
CA ILE A 17 -11.51 -1.62 -4.76
C ILE A 17 -10.70 -0.33 -4.63
N CYS A 18 -10.89 0.64 -5.52
CA CYS A 18 -10.17 1.91 -5.47
C CYS A 18 -10.49 2.71 -4.20
N LEU A 19 -11.78 2.84 -3.88
CA LEU A 19 -12.22 3.52 -2.66
C LEU A 19 -11.70 2.82 -1.40
N SER A 20 -11.76 1.48 -1.37
CA SER A 20 -11.27 0.69 -0.24
C SER A 20 -9.76 0.81 -0.09
N ALA A 21 -9.01 0.76 -1.18
CA ALA A 21 -7.56 0.92 -1.17
C ALA A 21 -7.15 2.32 -0.68
N TRP A 22 -7.83 3.36 -1.17
CA TRP A 22 -7.62 4.73 -0.69
C TRP A 22 -7.89 4.87 0.80
N ALA A 23 -9.04 4.37 1.26
CA ALA A 23 -9.43 4.41 2.66
C ALA A 23 -8.46 3.62 3.55
N LEU A 24 -7.97 2.47 3.09
CA LEU A 24 -6.99 1.65 3.80
C LEU A 24 -5.65 2.37 3.96
N ILE A 25 -5.15 3.00 2.88
CA ILE A 25 -3.91 3.79 2.93
C ILE A 25 -4.04 4.92 3.95
N MET A 26 -5.17 5.65 3.92
CA MET A 26 -5.45 6.73 4.86
C MET A 26 -5.55 6.21 6.30
N ALA A 27 -6.29 5.14 6.53
CA ALA A 27 -6.45 4.54 7.84
C ALA A 27 -5.10 4.12 8.44
N VAL A 28 -4.27 3.43 7.65
CA VAL A 28 -2.95 2.98 8.13
C VAL A 28 -2.01 4.17 8.39
N ALA A 29 -2.04 5.20 7.55
CA ALA A 29 -1.23 6.40 7.75
C ALA A 29 -1.61 7.17 9.03
N LEU A 30 -2.91 7.22 9.37
CA LEU A 30 -3.42 7.92 10.54
C LEU A 30 -3.31 7.10 11.83
N VAL A 31 -3.54 5.79 11.77
CA VAL A 31 -3.48 4.91 12.95
C VAL A 31 -2.05 4.56 13.32
N PHE A 32 -1.15 4.42 12.33
CA PHE A 32 0.25 4.02 12.55
C PHE A 32 1.25 5.03 11.94
N PRO A 33 1.22 6.31 12.33
CA PRO A 33 2.03 7.36 11.70
C PRO A 33 3.54 7.10 11.82
N GLY A 34 4.01 6.54 12.94
CA GLY A 34 5.43 6.19 13.11
C GLY A 34 5.90 5.15 12.11
N LYS A 35 5.09 4.11 11.84
CA LYS A 35 5.41 3.07 10.86
C LYS A 35 5.34 3.60 9.43
N ALA A 36 4.37 4.47 9.13
CA ALA A 36 4.30 5.15 7.85
C ALA A 36 5.54 6.03 7.59
N GLN A 37 6.02 6.77 8.61
CA GLN A 37 7.23 7.59 8.49
C GLN A 37 8.51 6.76 8.31
N GLN A 38 8.63 5.63 9.01
CA GLN A 38 9.75 4.71 8.81
C GLN A 38 9.75 4.10 7.40
N ALA A 39 8.58 3.68 6.91
CA ALA A 39 8.42 3.16 5.55
C ALA A 39 8.80 4.23 4.51
N ARG A 40 8.33 5.47 4.69
CA ARG A 40 8.73 6.64 3.88
C ARG A 40 10.24 6.80 3.85
N GLY A 41 10.90 6.83 5.01
CA GLY A 41 12.35 7.03 5.09
C GLY A 41 13.13 6.00 4.28
N ARG A 42 12.67 4.75 4.26
CA ARG A 42 13.28 3.70 3.44
C ARG A 42 13.03 3.90 1.94
N LEU A 43 11.84 4.34 1.56
CA LEU A 43 11.48 4.62 0.17
C LEU A 43 12.24 5.81 -0.42
N VAL A 44 12.53 6.83 0.40
CA VAL A 44 13.37 7.98 0.00
C VAL A 44 14.81 7.54 -0.23
N ASN A 45 15.38 6.81 0.72
CA ASN A 45 16.81 6.49 0.71
C ASN A 45 17.16 5.36 -0.27
N ARG A 46 16.30 4.33 -0.36
CA ARG A 46 16.58 3.10 -1.12
C ARG A 46 15.30 2.52 -1.76
N PRO A 47 14.72 3.20 -2.77
CA PRO A 47 13.49 2.74 -3.43
C PRO A 47 13.68 1.38 -4.13
N TRP A 48 14.77 1.23 -4.89
CA TRP A 48 15.07 0.00 -5.64
C TRP A 48 15.32 -1.21 -4.72
N VAL A 49 15.99 -1.00 -3.57
CA VAL A 49 16.18 -2.08 -2.60
C VAL A 49 14.85 -2.50 -1.99
N SER A 50 13.95 -1.54 -1.71
CA SER A 50 12.61 -1.85 -1.20
C SER A 50 11.80 -2.63 -2.22
N PHE A 51 11.87 -2.25 -3.49
CA PHE A 51 11.27 -3.01 -4.59
C PHE A 51 11.79 -4.45 -4.66
N VAL A 52 13.11 -4.65 -4.70
CA VAL A 52 13.72 -6.00 -4.81
C VAL A 52 13.38 -6.86 -3.58
N VAL A 53 13.43 -6.29 -2.37
CA VAL A 53 13.06 -7.01 -1.15
C VAL A 53 11.59 -7.44 -1.19
N GLY A 54 10.68 -6.53 -1.57
CA GLY A 54 9.27 -6.87 -1.71
C GLY A 54 9.01 -7.91 -2.79
N LEU A 55 9.73 -7.83 -3.92
CA LEU A 55 9.68 -8.83 -4.99
C LEU A 55 10.11 -10.20 -4.48
N LEU A 56 11.22 -10.29 -3.74
CA LEU A 56 11.69 -11.56 -3.16
C LEU A 56 10.69 -12.13 -2.13
N ILE A 57 10.07 -11.27 -1.33
CA ILE A 57 9.03 -11.68 -0.37
C ILE A 57 7.81 -12.25 -1.12
N TRP A 58 7.33 -11.56 -2.16
CA TRP A 58 6.21 -12.05 -2.96
C TRP A 58 6.56 -13.31 -3.76
N ALA A 59 7.78 -13.39 -4.30
CA ALA A 59 8.26 -14.57 -5.02
C ALA A 59 8.39 -15.80 -4.12
N SER A 60 8.68 -15.63 -2.83
CA SER A 60 8.77 -16.73 -1.87
C SER A 60 7.43 -16.96 -1.16
N ALA A 61 7.06 -16.07 -0.23
CA ALA A 61 5.86 -16.19 0.59
C ALA A 61 4.57 -16.07 -0.24
N GLY A 62 4.54 -15.21 -1.26
CA GLY A 62 3.38 -15.05 -2.14
C GLY A 62 3.13 -16.30 -3.00
N VAL A 63 4.18 -16.87 -3.61
CA VAL A 63 4.06 -18.11 -4.40
C VAL A 63 3.65 -19.29 -3.52
N VAL A 64 4.23 -19.45 -2.33
CA VAL A 64 3.83 -20.51 -1.37
C VAL A 64 2.36 -20.34 -0.97
N SER A 65 1.94 -19.11 -0.64
CA SER A 65 0.55 -18.81 -0.27
C SER A 65 -0.43 -19.07 -1.42
N ALA A 66 -0.06 -18.70 -2.65
CA ALA A 66 -0.85 -18.99 -3.85
C ALA A 66 -0.95 -20.49 -4.14
N GLY A 67 0.15 -21.24 -3.97
CA GLY A 67 0.16 -22.70 -4.08
C GLY A 67 -0.78 -23.35 -3.06
N MET A 68 -0.82 -22.84 -1.82
CA MET A 68 -1.75 -23.32 -0.79
C MET A 68 -3.21 -23.02 -1.13
N LEU A 69 -3.50 -21.88 -1.77
CA LEU A 69 -4.86 -21.53 -2.23
C LEU A 69 -5.37 -22.43 -3.37
N ALA A 70 -4.47 -22.92 -4.22
CA ALA A 70 -4.80 -23.87 -5.28
C ALA A 70 -5.10 -25.28 -4.76
N SER A 71 -4.70 -25.61 -3.52
CA SER A 71 -4.94 -26.91 -2.93
C SER A 71 -6.43 -27.17 -2.69
N PRO A 72 -6.93 -28.40 -2.91
CA PRO A 72 -8.32 -28.76 -2.59
C PRO A 72 -8.59 -28.81 -1.07
N LEU A 73 -7.56 -28.85 -0.23
CA LEU A 73 -7.69 -28.94 1.22
C LEU A 73 -8.15 -27.60 1.85
N PRO A 74 -9.26 -27.56 2.61
CA PRO A 74 -9.78 -26.33 3.19
C PRO A 74 -8.78 -25.62 4.13
N LEU A 75 -8.04 -26.37 4.95
CA LEU A 75 -7.03 -25.83 5.86
C LEU A 75 -5.87 -25.17 5.12
N ALA A 76 -5.43 -25.76 4.00
CA ALA A 76 -4.39 -25.16 3.16
C ALA A 76 -4.86 -23.83 2.58
N LYS A 77 -6.12 -23.74 2.13
CA LYS A 77 -6.69 -22.47 1.65
C LYS A 77 -6.73 -21.39 2.72
N LEU A 78 -7.08 -21.74 3.95
CA LEU A 78 -7.08 -20.79 5.06
C LEU A 78 -5.67 -20.23 5.32
N ILE A 79 -4.65 -21.10 5.34
CA ILE A 79 -3.25 -20.70 5.48
C ILE A 79 -2.81 -19.80 4.31
N GLY A 80 -3.18 -20.16 3.08
CA GLY A 80 -2.91 -19.34 1.90
C GLY A 80 -3.54 -17.95 1.98
N TRP A 81 -4.80 -17.85 2.41
CA TRP A 81 -5.47 -16.56 2.64
C TRP A 81 -4.79 -15.74 3.74
N MET A 82 -4.42 -16.36 4.86
CA MET A 82 -3.68 -15.68 5.93
C MET A 82 -2.35 -15.12 5.41
N GLY A 83 -1.63 -15.88 4.57
CA GLY A 83 -0.39 -15.43 3.93
C GLY A 83 -0.61 -14.21 3.03
N ILE A 84 -1.58 -14.28 2.11
CA ILE A 84 -1.91 -13.16 1.21
C ILE A 84 -2.37 -11.92 1.98
N LEU A 85 -3.25 -12.09 2.97
CA LEU A 85 -3.74 -10.97 3.79
C LEU A 85 -2.63 -10.36 4.66
N GLY A 86 -1.71 -11.18 5.16
CA GLY A 86 -0.52 -10.71 5.86
C GLY A 86 0.37 -9.87 4.95
N LEU A 87 0.66 -10.35 3.74
CA LEU A 87 1.42 -9.59 2.73
C LEU A 87 0.70 -8.29 2.34
N ALA A 88 -0.62 -8.33 2.13
CA ALA A 88 -1.41 -7.15 1.82
C ALA A 88 -1.40 -6.12 2.96
N SER A 89 -1.42 -6.57 4.21
CA SER A 89 -1.33 -5.71 5.39
C SER A 89 0.03 -5.02 5.49
N ILE A 90 1.12 -5.75 5.22
CA ILE A 90 2.47 -5.18 5.14
C ILE A 90 2.55 -4.15 4.00
N ALA A 91 2.01 -4.49 2.82
CA ALA A 91 1.94 -3.58 1.69
C ALA A 91 1.14 -2.31 2.04
N ALA A 92 0.05 -2.42 2.80
CA ALA A 92 -0.73 -1.26 3.24
C ALA A 92 0.09 -0.28 4.08
N VAL A 93 0.95 -0.78 4.99
CA VAL A 93 1.90 0.05 5.76
C VAL A 93 2.90 0.75 4.85
N GLY A 94 3.46 0.04 3.87
CA GLY A 94 4.35 0.65 2.89
C GLY A 94 3.68 1.71 2.03
N SER A 95 2.44 1.46 1.60
CA SER A 95 1.65 2.39 0.79
C SER A 95 1.27 3.64 1.57
N ALA A 96 1.02 3.53 2.88
CA ALA A 96 0.90 4.70 3.76
C ALA A 96 2.20 5.53 3.81
N GLY A 97 3.36 4.87 3.82
CA GLY A 97 4.65 5.55 3.69
C GLY A 97 4.83 6.25 2.34
N LEU A 98 4.42 5.62 1.23
CA LEU A 98 4.42 6.26 -0.10
C LEU A 98 3.48 7.46 -0.15
N ALA A 99 2.27 7.35 0.39
CA ALA A 99 1.32 8.46 0.44
C ALA A 99 1.87 9.63 1.28
N THR A 100 2.58 9.32 2.38
CA THR A 100 3.25 10.32 3.21
C THR A 100 4.42 10.98 2.46
N LEU A 101 5.20 10.22 1.70
CA LEU A 101 6.26 10.77 0.86
C LEU A 101 5.69 11.72 -0.21
N ALA A 102 4.63 11.29 -0.89
CA ALA A 102 3.97 12.07 -1.92
C ALA A 102 3.31 13.32 -1.34
N SER A 103 2.75 13.26 -0.12
CA SER A 103 2.10 14.41 0.52
C SER A 103 3.07 15.52 0.88
N GLU A 104 4.28 15.19 1.32
CA GLU A 104 5.32 16.20 1.56
C GLU A 104 5.79 16.87 0.27
N ARG A 105 5.95 16.09 -0.80
CA ARG A 105 6.28 16.66 -2.12
C ARG A 105 5.16 17.55 -2.62
N LEU A 106 3.90 17.17 -2.40
CA LEU A 106 2.74 17.96 -2.77
C LEU A 106 2.67 19.26 -1.95
N LYS A 107 2.95 19.22 -0.65
CA LYS A 107 3.02 20.41 0.21
C LYS A 107 4.13 21.37 -0.21
N ALA A 108 5.28 20.84 -0.64
CA ALA A 108 6.36 21.68 -1.14
C ALA A 108 5.96 22.48 -2.40
N MET A 109 5.03 21.94 -3.20
CA MET A 109 4.49 22.62 -4.39
C MET A 109 3.27 23.51 -4.08
N ALA A 110 2.52 23.18 -3.03
CA ALA A 110 1.30 23.89 -2.62
C ALA A 110 1.24 24.02 -1.09
N PRO A 111 1.92 25.05 -0.52
CA PRO A 111 2.09 25.21 0.92
C PRO A 111 0.77 25.41 1.69
N ASP A 112 -0.26 25.96 1.04
CA ASP A 112 -1.54 26.32 1.66
C ASP A 112 -2.42 25.10 2.01
N GLN A 113 -1.98 23.88 1.67
CA GLN A 113 -2.76 22.67 1.91
C GLN A 113 -2.53 22.08 3.31
N THR A 114 -3.62 21.72 3.99
CA THR A 114 -3.56 21.02 5.27
C THR A 114 -2.87 19.65 5.16
N SER A 115 -2.32 19.17 6.27
CA SER A 115 -1.69 17.85 6.34
C SER A 115 -2.61 16.71 5.92
N TYR A 116 -3.88 16.79 6.30
CA TYR A 116 -4.87 15.79 5.93
C TYR A 116 -5.21 15.85 4.43
N ALA A 117 -5.46 17.05 3.89
CA ALA A 117 -5.83 17.22 2.49
C ALA A 117 -4.72 16.76 1.53
N SER A 118 -3.46 17.11 1.85
CA SER A 118 -2.30 16.68 1.06
C SER A 118 -2.08 15.17 1.10
N LEU A 119 -2.26 14.52 2.26
CA LEU A 119 -2.17 13.07 2.40
C LEU A 119 -3.27 12.36 1.61
N SER A 120 -4.52 12.79 1.76
CA SER A 120 -5.68 12.28 1.05
C SER A 120 -5.52 12.36 -0.46
N LYS A 121 -5.14 13.53 -0.98
CA LYS A 121 -4.88 13.74 -2.41
C LYS A 121 -3.75 12.86 -2.92
N SER A 122 -2.67 12.71 -2.14
CA SER A 122 -1.53 11.88 -2.52
C SER A 122 -1.91 10.40 -2.57
N ALA A 123 -2.67 9.90 -1.60
CA ALA A 123 -3.22 8.55 -1.63
C ALA A 123 -4.13 8.34 -2.86
N ALA A 124 -4.97 9.34 -3.18
CA ALA A 124 -5.82 9.28 -4.36
C ALA A 124 -5.01 9.22 -5.67
N TYR A 125 -3.97 10.04 -5.81
CA TYR A 125 -3.09 9.99 -6.99
C TYR A 125 -2.41 8.64 -7.15
N ILE A 126 -1.97 8.01 -6.06
CA ILE A 126 -1.38 6.68 -6.10
C ILE A 126 -2.39 5.65 -6.61
N VAL A 127 -3.63 5.66 -6.10
CA VAL A 127 -4.68 4.73 -6.51
C VAL A 127 -5.11 4.97 -7.96
N ILE A 128 -5.36 6.22 -8.34
CA ILE A 128 -5.80 6.61 -9.69
C ILE A 128 -4.71 6.31 -10.73
N ALA A 129 -3.43 6.49 -10.40
CA ALA A 129 -2.34 6.09 -11.28
C ALA A 129 -2.36 4.59 -11.62
N GLY A 130 -2.87 3.76 -10.70
CA GLY A 130 -3.07 2.33 -10.94
C GLY A 130 -4.22 1.98 -11.87
N LEU A 131 -5.15 2.91 -12.14
CA LEU A 131 -6.26 2.72 -13.08
C LEU A 131 -5.86 2.94 -14.54
N VAL A 132 -4.72 3.56 -14.79
CA VAL A 132 -4.23 3.80 -16.16
C VAL A 132 -3.95 2.45 -16.84
N PRO A 133 -4.59 2.11 -17.96
CA PRO A 133 -4.32 0.86 -18.66
C PRO A 133 -2.86 0.77 -19.08
N VAL A 134 -2.32 -0.44 -19.15
CA VAL A 134 -0.92 -0.74 -19.51
C VAL A 134 0.09 -0.20 -18.48
N LEU A 135 0.26 1.11 -18.37
CA LEU A 135 1.22 1.73 -17.44
C LEU A 135 0.84 1.50 -15.98
N GLY A 136 -0.42 1.69 -15.62
CA GLY A 136 -0.91 1.44 -14.27
C GLY A 136 -0.71 -0.02 -13.89
N TRP A 137 -1.18 -0.95 -14.71
CA TRP A 137 -1.21 -2.37 -14.34
C TRP A 137 0.12 -3.11 -14.43
N PHE A 138 0.97 -2.79 -15.41
CA PHE A 138 2.23 -3.51 -15.61
C PHE A 138 3.46 -2.80 -15.06
N LEU A 139 3.38 -1.48 -14.82
CA LEU A 139 4.51 -0.71 -14.30
C LEU A 139 4.23 -0.18 -12.90
N ILE A 140 3.19 0.64 -12.74
CA ILE A 140 2.93 1.38 -11.50
C ILE A 140 2.47 0.45 -10.38
N VAL A 141 1.41 -0.34 -10.58
CA VAL A 141 0.84 -1.24 -9.56
C VAL A 141 1.85 -2.29 -9.10
N PRO A 142 2.58 -3.01 -9.98
CA PRO A 142 3.58 -3.97 -9.53
C PRO A 142 4.71 -3.29 -8.76
N PHE A 143 5.18 -2.14 -9.26
CA PHE A 143 6.19 -1.35 -8.55
C PHE A 143 5.72 -0.93 -7.16
N LEU A 144 4.50 -0.39 -7.05
CA LEU A 144 3.91 0.04 -5.79
C LEU A 144 3.74 -1.15 -4.83
N ILE A 145 3.18 -2.27 -5.28
CA ILE A 145 2.97 -3.45 -4.43
C ILE A 145 4.31 -3.94 -3.87
N PHE A 146 5.33 -4.12 -4.72
CA PHE A 146 6.62 -4.63 -4.28
C PHE A 146 7.39 -3.60 -3.44
N ALA A 147 7.49 -2.35 -3.89
CA ALA A 147 8.18 -1.31 -3.13
C ALA A 147 7.51 -1.04 -1.77
N SER A 148 6.18 -0.99 -1.72
CA SER A 148 5.42 -0.89 -0.47
C SER A 148 5.63 -2.10 0.43
N THR A 149 5.60 -3.33 -0.11
CA THR A 149 5.82 -4.52 0.71
C THR A 149 7.24 -4.51 1.34
N GLY A 150 8.27 -4.16 0.57
CA GLY A 150 9.64 -4.08 1.09
C GLY A 150 9.88 -2.91 2.05
N ALA A 151 9.18 -1.79 1.88
CA ALA A 151 9.22 -0.68 2.81
C ALA A 151 8.42 -0.96 4.10
N GLY A 152 7.26 -1.60 3.97
CA GLY A 152 6.39 -1.99 5.07
C GLY A 152 7.06 -3.04 5.96
N THR A 153 7.68 -4.07 5.38
CA THR A 153 8.44 -5.08 6.16
C THR A 153 9.53 -4.44 6.99
N ALA A 154 10.28 -3.52 6.40
CA ALA A 154 11.31 -2.78 7.09
C ALA A 154 10.78 -1.96 8.27
N ALA A 155 9.69 -1.22 8.04
CA ALA A 155 9.08 -0.40 9.07
C ALA A 155 8.58 -1.28 10.22
N LEU A 156 8.06 -2.48 9.95
CA LEU A 156 7.63 -3.41 10.99
C LEU A 156 8.81 -3.99 11.78
N LEU A 157 9.92 -4.30 11.12
CA LEU A 157 11.13 -4.86 11.76
C LEU A 157 11.93 -3.82 12.55
N ILE A 158 11.86 -2.54 12.18
CA ILE A 158 12.50 -1.47 12.94
C ILE A 158 11.71 -1.28 14.25
N ARG A 159 12.35 -1.63 15.36
CA ARG A 159 11.83 -1.39 16.70
C ARG A 159 12.09 0.06 17.06
N ASP A 160 11.03 0.87 17.11
CA ASP A 160 11.16 2.27 17.46
C ASP A 160 11.55 2.38 18.93
N ARG A 161 12.68 3.06 19.20
CA ARG A 161 13.13 3.44 20.55
C ARG A 161 12.79 4.89 20.87
N ARG A 162 12.13 5.63 19.97
CA ARG A 162 11.76 7.03 20.22
C ARG A 162 10.32 7.11 20.70
N SER A 163 10.19 7.60 21.93
CA SER A 163 8.97 8.13 22.53
C SER A 163 8.21 8.93 21.49
N VAL A 164 6.93 8.62 21.33
CA VAL A 164 5.99 9.39 20.51
C VAL A 164 5.85 10.77 21.16
N GLU A 165 6.75 11.67 20.81
CA GLU A 165 6.51 13.09 20.99
C GLU A 165 5.54 13.46 19.87
N VAL A 166 4.24 13.37 20.19
CA VAL A 166 3.17 13.87 19.34
C VAL A 166 3.51 15.34 19.09
N PRO A 167 3.86 15.76 17.85
CA PRO A 167 3.98 17.18 17.57
C PRO A 167 2.63 17.78 17.92
N GLY A 168 2.63 18.65 18.94
CA GLY A 168 1.44 19.26 19.46
C GLY A 168 0.56 19.72 18.30
N PHE A 169 -0.69 19.30 18.35
CA PHE A 169 -1.77 19.94 17.61
C PHE A 169 -1.84 21.38 18.14
N MET A 170 -0.98 22.26 17.64
CA MET A 170 -1.09 23.68 17.92
C MET A 170 -2.25 24.21 17.08
N PRO A 171 -3.24 24.87 17.71
CA PRO A 171 -4.41 25.42 17.04
C PRO A 171 -4.04 26.51 16.03
#